data_AF-A0A1Q9YET3-F1
#
_entry.id   AF-A0A1Q9YET3-F1
#
_cell.length_a   1.000
_cell.length_b   1.000
_cell.length_c   1.000
_cell.angle_alpha   90.00
_cell.angle_beta   90.00
_cell.angle_gamma   90.00
#
_symmetry.space_group_name_H-M   'P 1'
#
loop_
_entity.id
_entity.type
_entity.pdbx_description
1 polymer ?
#
loop_
_entity_poly.entity_id
_entity_poly.type
_entity_poly.pdbx_seq_one_letter_code
_entity_poly.pdbx_strand_id
1 'polypeptide(L)'
;MPIELNNREFMWIRRALKNARECLEDQNYRGALLELKKPMKRMESQPISTRLQALCQITQVDAWHAMQKPKEELKCLKAADAIFAKLQDESEEAVQIRKRIAEIIAKEKAAGSR
;
A
#
# COMPACT_ATOMS: atom_id res chain seq x y z
N MET A 1 7.45 8.42 24.71
CA MET A 1 7.35 9.24 23.48
C MET A 1 6.97 8.34 22.33
N PRO A 2 6.02 8.72 21.45
CA PRO A 2 5.71 7.91 20.28
C PRO A 2 6.97 7.83 19.41
N ILE A 3 7.35 6.63 18.97
CA ILE A 3 8.56 6.45 18.17
C ILE A 3 8.29 7.08 16.80
N GLU A 4 8.83 8.28 16.60
CA GLU A 4 8.94 8.91 15.28
C GLU A 4 10.07 8.20 14.52
N LEU A 5 9.89 8.01 13.21
CA LEU A 5 10.98 7.52 12.36
C LEU A 5 12.16 8.49 12.48
N ASN A 6 13.35 7.98 12.82
CA ASN A 6 14.52 8.85 12.77
C ASN A 6 14.84 9.20 11.29
N ASN A 7 15.61 10.27 11.07
CA ASN A 7 15.93 10.75 9.72
C ASN A 7 16.52 9.66 8.81
N ARG A 8 17.32 8.75 9.38
CA ARG A 8 17.94 7.65 8.63
C ARG A 8 16.90 6.63 8.18
N GLU A 9 15.97 6.26 9.06
CA GLU A 9 14.88 5.34 8.76
C GLU A 9 13.92 5.94 7.73
N PHE A 10 13.56 7.22 7.90
CA PHE A 10 12.72 7.93 6.94
C PHE A 10 13.35 7.93 5.54
N MET A 11 14.63 8.32 5.43
CA MET A 11 15.33 8.35 4.14
C MET A 11 15.49 6.96 3.51
N TRP A 12 15.72 5.94 4.34
CA TRP A 12 15.78 4.55 3.88
C TRP A 12 14.43 4.08 3.33
N ILE A 13 13.32 4.31 4.04
CA ILE A 13 11.98 3.93 3.57
C ILE A 13 11.63 4.69 2.30
N ARG A 14 11.93 6.00 2.23
CA ARG A 14 11.69 6.81 1.04
C ARG A 14 12.47 6.29 -0.17
N ARG A 15 13.73 5.86 0.03
CA ARG A 15 14.54 5.23 -1.02
C ARG A 15 13.96 3.89 -1.46
N ALA A 16 13.57 3.03 -0.52
CA ALA A 16 12.95 1.75 -0.85
C ALA A 16 11.63 1.93 -1.63
N LEU A 17 10.83 2.94 -1.30
CA LEU A 17 9.64 3.30 -2.08
C LEU A 17 9.99 3.72 -3.51
N LYS A 18 11.05 4.52 -3.70
CA LYS A 18 11.54 4.90 -5.04
C LYS A 18 11.97 3.66 -5.83
N ASN A 19 12.82 2.81 -5.25
CA ASN A 19 13.29 1.58 -5.88
C ASN A 19 12.12 0.63 -6.24
N ALA A 20 11.11 0.54 -5.37
CA ALA A 20 9.95 -0.30 -5.63
C ALA A 20 9.15 0.20 -6.84
N ARG A 21 9.04 1.51 -7.03
CA ARG A 21 8.40 2.10 -8.23
C ARG A 21 9.21 1.85 -9.49
N GLU A 22 10.53 1.98 -9.42
CA GLU A 22 11.42 1.60 -10.54
C GLU A 22 11.23 0.12 -10.90
N CYS A 23 11.13 -0.78 -9.92
CA CYS A 23 10.81 -2.18 -10.17
C CYS A 23 9.43 -2.38 -10.82
N LEU A 24 8.42 -1.53 -10.54
CA LEU A 24 7.13 -1.60 -11.22
C LEU A 24 7.23 -1.16 -12.68
N GLU A 25 7.98 -0.10 -12.96
CA GLU A 25 8.26 0.39 -14.32
C GLU A 25 8.96 -0.69 -15.15
N ASP A 26 9.89 -1.44 -14.54
CA ASP A 26 10.58 -2.59 -15.13
C ASP A 26 9.75 -3.89 -15.17
N GLN A 27 8.47 -3.85 -14.77
CA GLN A 27 7.58 -5.02 -14.63
C GLN A 27 8.10 -6.11 -13.67
N ASN A 28 9.08 -5.77 -12.82
CA ASN A 28 9.60 -6.62 -11.76
C ASN A 28 8.75 -6.49 -10.49
N TYR A 29 7.50 -6.98 -10.55
CA TYR A 29 6.52 -6.86 -9.46
C TYR A 29 6.98 -7.53 -8.16
N ARG A 30 7.67 -8.68 -8.26
CA ARG A 30 8.24 -9.36 -7.08
C ARG A 30 9.37 -8.55 -6.46
N GLY A 31 10.21 -7.91 -7.27
CA GLY A 31 11.24 -6.97 -6.82
C GLY A 31 10.64 -5.81 -6.03
N ALA A 32 9.57 -5.20 -6.54
CA ALA A 32 8.87 -4.11 -5.86
C ALA A 32 8.38 -4.51 -4.45
N LEU A 33 7.80 -5.71 -4.33
CA LEU A 33 7.34 -6.24 -3.04
C LEU A 33 8.51 -6.54 -2.08
N LEU A 34 9.65 -7.02 -2.59
CA LEU A 34 10.84 -7.29 -1.79
C LEU A 34 11.45 -6.01 -1.22
N GLU A 35 11.54 -4.95 -2.04
CA GLU A 35 12.02 -3.63 -1.60
C GLU A 35 11.18 -3.09 -0.43
N LEU A 36 9.85 -3.28 -0.48
CA LEU A 36 8.93 -2.76 0.54
C LEU A 36 8.78 -3.63 1.79
N LYS A 37 9.22 -4.89 1.77
CA LYS A 37 8.99 -5.85 2.87
C LYS A 37 9.53 -5.36 4.22
N LYS A 38 10.79 -4.93 4.27
CA LYS A 38 11.43 -4.45 5.50
C LYS A 38 10.90 -3.06 5.92
N PRO A 39 10.77 -2.08 5.01
CA PRO A 39 10.13 -0.80 5.30
C PRO A 39 8.74 -0.92 5.94
N MET A 40 7.88 -1.78 5.38
CA MET A 40 6.52 -1.98 5.88
C MET A 40 6.51 -2.52 7.31
N LYS A 41 7.30 -3.56 7.59
CA LYS A 41 7.45 -4.10 8.94
C LYS A 41 7.93 -3.05 9.95
N ARG A 42 8.83 -2.16 9.53
CA ARG A 42 9.31 -1.07 10.39
C ARG A 42 8.22 -0.03 10.63
N MET A 43 7.46 0.37 9.61
CA MET A 43 6.36 1.33 9.77
C MET A 43 5.21 0.77 10.61
N GLU A 44 4.91 -0.53 10.50
CA GLU A 44 3.90 -1.20 11.34
C GLU A 44 4.25 -1.20 12.84
N SER A 45 5.55 -1.15 13.18
CA SER A 45 5.98 -1.01 14.57
C SER A 45 5.82 0.40 15.13
N GLN A 46 5.49 1.39 14.29
CA GLN A 46 5.31 2.76 14.74
C GLN A 46 3.91 3.00 15.31
N PRO A 47 3.79 3.77 16.39
CA PRO A 47 2.49 4.08 16.99
C PRO A 47 1.66 5.04 16.12
N ILE A 48 2.30 5.80 15.24
CA ILE A 48 1.67 6.80 14.38
C ILE A 48 1.69 6.32 12.93
N SER A 49 0.52 6.24 12.31
CA SER A 49 0.39 5.99 10.87
C SER A 49 0.84 7.21 10.07
N THR A 50 1.49 6.99 8.93
CA THR A 50 2.03 8.07 8.10
C THR A 50 1.56 7.94 6.66
N ARG A 51 1.51 9.06 5.93
CA ARG A 51 1.21 9.03 4.49
C ARG A 51 2.21 8.17 3.71
N LEU A 52 3.46 8.09 4.17
CA LEU A 52 4.48 7.20 3.59
C LEU A 52 4.08 5.72 3.67
N GLN A 53 3.46 5.30 4.78
CA GLN A 53 2.92 3.96 4.93
C GLN A 53 1.80 3.68 3.92
N ALA A 54 0.90 4.65 3.71
CA ALA A 54 -0.16 4.53 2.70
C ALA A 54 0.41 4.43 1.28
N LEU A 55 1.42 5.24 0.94
CA LEU A 55 2.08 5.19 -0.38
C LEU A 55 2.77 3.84 -0.63
N CYS A 56 3.39 3.25 0.39
CA CYS A 56 3.94 1.90 0.27
C CYS A 56 2.84 0.85 0.05
N GLN A 57 1.70 0.94 0.76
CA GLN A 57 0.56 0.04 0.50
C GLN A 57 0.04 0.17 -0.93
N ILE A 58 -0.13 1.39 -1.44
CA ILE A 58 -0.56 1.64 -2.83
C ILE A 58 0.42 1.03 -3.83
N THR A 59 1.72 1.19 -3.60
CA THR A 59 2.74 0.59 -4.48
C THR A 59 2.68 -0.94 -4.46
N GLN A 60 2.31 -1.56 -3.32
CA GLN A 60 2.04 -3.00 -3.25
C GLN A 60 0.76 -3.40 -4.00
N VAL A 61 -0.28 -2.56 -3.98
CA VAL A 61 -1.52 -2.77 -4.77
C VAL A 61 -1.19 -2.90 -6.24
N ASP A 62 -0.37 -1.99 -6.79
CA ASP A 62 0.01 -2.02 -8.21
C ASP A 62 0.74 -3.33 -8.57
N ALA A 63 1.66 -3.79 -7.72
CA ALA A 63 2.34 -5.07 -7.90
C ALA A 63 1.37 -6.26 -7.85
N TRP A 64 0.48 -6.32 -6.87
CA TRP A 64 -0.48 -7.42 -6.72
C TRP A 64 -1.51 -7.45 -7.83
N HIS A 65 -1.95 -6.29 -8.28
CA HIS A 65 -2.85 -6.15 -9.41
C HIS A 65 -2.23 -6.72 -10.69
N ALA A 66 -1.00 -6.31 -11.00
CA ALA A 66 -0.27 -6.81 -12.17
C ALA A 66 -0.03 -8.32 -12.11
N MET A 67 0.16 -8.87 -10.90
CA MET A 67 0.30 -10.31 -10.66
C MET A 67 -1.04 -11.08 -10.59
N GLN A 68 -2.17 -10.41 -10.81
CA GLN A 68 -3.53 -10.98 -10.74
C GLN A 68 -3.80 -11.68 -9.40
N LYS A 69 -3.42 -11.01 -8.30
CA LYS A 69 -3.60 -11.48 -6.92
C LYS A 69 -4.63 -10.60 -6.18
N PRO A 70 -5.94 -10.79 -6.45
CA PRO A 70 -6.98 -9.86 -5.99
C PRO A 70 -7.17 -9.86 -4.46
N LYS A 71 -6.90 -10.98 -3.78
CA LYS A 71 -7.00 -11.06 -2.31
C LYS A 71 -5.94 -10.21 -1.63
N GLU A 72 -4.71 -10.28 -2.14
CA GLU A 72 -3.57 -9.49 -1.68
C GLU A 72 -3.73 -8.02 -2.07
N GLU A 73 -4.19 -7.73 -3.28
CA GLU A 73 -4.56 -6.38 -3.74
C GLU A 73 -5.58 -5.74 -2.78
N LEU A 74 -6.69 -6.44 -2.50
CA LEU A 74 -7.74 -5.96 -1.61
C LEU A 74 -7.24 -5.75 -0.17
N LYS A 75 -6.37 -6.63 0.33
CA LYS A 75 -5.76 -6.49 1.66
C LYS A 75 -4.94 -5.19 1.74
N CYS A 76 -4.11 -4.91 0.75
CA CYS A 76 -3.31 -3.69 0.70
C CYS A 76 -4.18 -2.44 0.53
N LEU A 77 -5.22 -2.48 -0.31
CA LEU A 77 -6.18 -1.38 -0.47
C LEU A 77 -6.87 -1.02 0.85
N LYS A 78 -7.38 -2.02 1.59
CA LYS A 78 -8.01 -1.81 2.91
C LYS A 78 -7.03 -1.24 3.93
N ALA A 79 -5.78 -1.68 3.90
CA ALA A 79 -4.76 -1.15 4.79
C ALA A 79 -4.43 0.31 4.47
N ALA A 80 -4.35 0.67 3.18
CA ALA A 80 -4.15 2.06 2.76
C ALA A 80 -5.34 2.95 3.18
N ASP A 81 -6.57 2.51 2.95
CA ASP A 81 -7.79 3.23 3.35
C ASP A 81 -7.85 3.47 4.86
N ALA A 82 -7.53 2.46 5.66
CA ALA A 82 -7.47 2.60 7.12
C ALA A 82 -6.42 3.63 7.59
N ILE A 83 -5.31 3.78 6.86
CA ILE A 83 -4.30 4.80 7.15
C ILE A 83 -4.84 6.19 6.78
N PHE A 84 -5.42 6.36 5.59
CA PHE A 84 -6.00 7.65 5.19
C PHE A 84 -7.13 8.10 6.11
N ALA A 85 -8.00 7.17 6.56
CA ALA A 85 -9.05 7.45 7.53
C ALA A 85 -8.48 7.96 8.86
N LYS A 86 -7.40 7.35 9.38
CA LYS A 86 -6.70 7.83 10.59
C LYS A 86 -6.09 9.22 10.41
N LEU A 87 -5.62 9.51 9.21
CA LEU A 87 -5.03 10.81 8.86
C LEU A 87 -6.10 11.87 8.51
N GLN A 88 -7.38 11.51 8.45
CA GLN A 88 -8.47 12.36 7.94
C GLN A 88 -8.14 12.94 6.55
N ASP A 89 -7.49 12.13 5.72
CA ASP A 89 -7.00 12.53 4.40
C ASP A 89 -8.08 12.26 3.35
N GLU A 90 -8.70 13.33 2.85
CA GLU A 90 -9.75 13.28 1.82
C GLU A 90 -9.21 13.55 0.41
N SER A 91 -7.91 13.34 0.19
CA SER A 91 -7.30 13.44 -1.13
C SER A 91 -7.96 12.53 -2.17
N GLU A 92 -7.79 12.89 -3.44
CA GLU A 92 -8.34 12.14 -4.56
C GLU A 92 -7.88 10.67 -4.54
N GLU A 93 -6.63 10.41 -4.13
CA GLU A 93 -6.11 9.06 -3.97
C GLU A 93 -6.92 8.24 -2.95
N ALA A 94 -7.28 8.82 -1.81
CA ALA A 94 -8.11 8.14 -0.80
C ALA A 94 -9.52 7.84 -1.34
N VAL A 95 -10.09 8.74 -2.15
CA VAL A 95 -11.37 8.50 -2.84
C VAL A 95 -11.26 7.38 -3.86
N GLN A 96 -10.21 7.36 -4.68
CA GLN A 96 -10.00 6.34 -5.71
C GLN A 96 -9.79 4.95 -5.09
N ILE A 97 -9.05 4.84 -3.96
CA ILE A 97 -8.88 3.59 -3.23
C ILE A 97 -10.22 3.03 -2.77
N ARG A 98 -11.09 3.86 -2.18
CA ARG A 98 -12.42 3.43 -1.72
C ARG A 98 -13.29 2.94 -2.87
N LYS A 99 -13.27 3.62 -4.02
CA LYS A 99 -13.95 3.16 -5.24
C LYS A 99 -13.43 1.78 -5.68
N ARG A 100 -12.12 1.61 -5.74
CA ARG A 100 -11.49 0.34 -6.15
C ARG A 100 -11.80 -0.81 -5.21
N ILE A 101 -11.85 -0.57 -3.90
CA ILE A 101 -12.31 -1.56 -2.91
C ILE A 101 -13.76 -2.00 -3.21
N ALA A 102 -14.66 -1.04 -3.46
CA ALA A 102 -16.06 -1.34 -3.75
C ALA A 102 -16.22 -2.17 -5.04
N GLU A 103 -15.44 -1.85 -6.09
CA GLU A 103 -15.43 -2.59 -7.34
C GLU A 103 -14.96 -4.04 -7.19
N ILE A 104 -13.89 -4.29 -6.43
CA ILE A 104 -13.40 -5.65 -6.17
C ILE A 104 -14.45 -6.46 -5.42
N ILE A 105 -15.06 -5.89 -4.37
CA ILE A 105 -16.09 -6.57 -3.58
C ILE A 105 -17.32 -6.87 -4.45
N ALA A 106 -17.74 -5.94 -5.31
CA ALA A 106 -18.87 -6.16 -6.22
C ALA A 106 -18.57 -7.28 -7.22
N LYS A 107 -17.36 -7.34 -7.78
CA LYS A 107 -16.92 -8.43 -8.66
C LYS A 107 -16.90 -9.78 -7.96
N GLU A 108 -16.41 -9.86 -6.73
CA GLU A 108 -16.40 -11.09 -5.94
C GLU A 108 -17.83 -11.59 -5.64
N LYS A 109 -18.76 -10.69 -5.28
CA LYS A 109 -20.18 -11.04 -5.10
C LYS A 109 -20.81 -11.59 -6.38
N ALA A 110 -20.55 -10.95 -7.52
CA ALA A 110 -21.05 -11.40 -8.82
C ALA A 110 -20.46 -12.77 -9.24
N ALA A 111 -19.21 -13.06 -8.87
CA ALA A 111 -18.57 -14.34 -9.17
C ALA A 111 -19.05 -15.49 -8.27
N GLY A 112 -19.48 -15.20 -7.03
CA GLY A 112 -19.96 -16.20 -6.07
C GLY A 112 -21.45 -16.55 -6.16
N SER A 113 -22.24 -15.91 -7.03
CA SER A 113 -23.67 -16.18 -7.24
C SER A 113 -23.95 -17.13 -8.43
N ARG A 114 -23.02 -18.03 -8.77
CA ARG A 114 -23.21 -19.09 -9.78
C ARG A 114 -23.07 -20.46 -9.15
#